data_AF-A0AAU1JIE4-F1
#
_entry.id   AF-A0AAU1JIE4-F1
#
_cell.length_a   1.000
_cell.length_b   1.000
_cell.length_c   1.000
_cell.angle_alpha   90.00
_cell.angle_beta   90.00
_cell.angle_gamma   90.00
#
_symmetry.space_group_name_H-M   'P 1'
#
loop_
_entity.id
_entity.type
_entity.pdbx_description
1 polymer ?
#
loop_
_entity_poly.entity_id
_entity_poly.type
_entity_poly.pdbx_seq_one_letter_code
_entity_poly.pdbx_strand_id
1 'polypeptide(L)'
;MPLTRANHDLVSVAWLKKVTGLTTVSTTVPEDSGSWWSTGLLQPAVIKGETNRYYQLRSCIVVVHCWAARQDVTSQRPPWGQANELAENVAAACYNPSLFQADSLSLGVPGAPSVRVLQAALIEDPMRAPNDDAHMAHYTTTVQLWWVEKS
;
A
#
# COMPACT_ATOMS: atom_id res chain seq x y z
N MET A 1 -19.06 8.98 -21.07
CA MET A 1 -18.37 8.08 -20.11
C MET A 1 -18.40 8.72 -18.74
N PRO A 2 -18.59 7.97 -17.65
CA PRO A 2 -18.46 8.52 -16.30
C PRO A 2 -17.03 9.03 -16.11
N LEU A 3 -16.89 10.17 -15.44
CA LEU A 3 -15.61 10.82 -15.24
C LEU A 3 -14.94 10.24 -13.99
N THR A 4 -13.90 9.45 -14.19
CA THR A 4 -13.15 8.80 -13.10
C THR A 4 -12.35 9.85 -12.33
N ARG A 5 -12.60 9.97 -11.02
CA ARG A 5 -11.89 10.90 -10.13
C ARG A 5 -10.83 10.19 -9.29
N ALA A 6 -9.78 10.92 -8.94
CA ALA A 6 -8.81 10.45 -7.97
C ALA A 6 -9.45 10.29 -6.58
N ASN A 7 -9.17 9.18 -5.91
CA ASN A 7 -9.60 8.92 -4.54
C ASN A 7 -8.44 8.32 -3.72
N HIS A 8 -8.65 8.22 -2.40
CA HIS A 8 -7.60 7.79 -1.48
C HIS A 8 -7.16 6.35 -1.74
N ASP A 9 -8.06 5.44 -2.10
CA ASP A 9 -7.72 4.03 -2.40
C ASP A 9 -6.83 3.92 -3.63
N LEU A 10 -7.20 4.57 -4.73
CA LEU A 10 -6.42 4.58 -5.98
C LEU A 10 -5.03 5.17 -5.75
N VAL A 11 -4.95 6.27 -4.99
CA VAL A 11 -3.67 6.91 -4.66
C VAL A 11 -2.81 6.00 -3.80
N SER A 12 -3.40 5.34 -2.81
CA SER A 12 -2.69 4.42 -1.90
C SER A 12 -2.14 3.21 -2.66
N VAL A 13 -2.95 2.60 -3.52
CA VAL A 13 -2.53 1.49 -4.39
C VAL A 13 -1.41 1.93 -5.33
N ALA A 14 -1.57 3.07 -6.00
CA ALA A 14 -0.56 3.57 -6.95
C ALA A 14 0.77 3.89 -6.24
N TRP A 15 0.73 4.50 -5.05
CA TRP A 15 1.93 4.81 -4.28
C TRP A 15 2.63 3.53 -3.83
N LEU A 16 1.91 2.55 -3.27
CA LEU A 16 2.50 1.28 -2.84
C LEU A 16 3.11 0.48 -4.00
N LYS A 17 2.49 0.48 -5.18
CA LYS A 17 3.06 -0.15 -6.39
C LYS A 17 4.43 0.45 -6.74
N LYS A 18 4.62 1.73 -6.49
CA LYS A 18 5.90 2.40 -6.72
C LYS A 18 6.94 2.06 -5.65
N VAL A 19 6.52 1.82 -4.41
CA VAL A 19 7.42 1.48 -3.29
C VAL A 19 8.11 0.14 -3.53
N THR A 20 7.35 -0.88 -3.89
CA THR A 20 7.85 -2.26 -3.91
C THR A 20 8.15 -2.79 -5.30
N GLY A 21 7.66 -2.13 -6.36
CA GLY A 21 7.92 -2.46 -7.76
C GLY A 21 7.29 -3.77 -8.25
N LEU A 22 7.65 -4.90 -7.62
CA LEU A 22 7.29 -6.27 -8.02
C LEU A 22 6.26 -6.93 -7.10
N THR A 23 6.00 -6.37 -5.92
CA THR A 23 5.00 -6.90 -4.98
C THR A 23 3.59 -6.64 -5.49
N THR A 24 2.73 -7.65 -5.35
CA THR A 24 1.31 -7.50 -5.69
C THR A 24 0.67 -6.48 -4.74
N VAL A 25 -0.09 -5.54 -5.28
CA VAL A 25 -0.86 -4.56 -4.49
C VAL A 25 -2.33 -4.69 -4.85
N SER A 26 -3.17 -5.03 -3.87
CA SER A 26 -4.61 -5.24 -4.05
C SER A 26 -5.36 -4.84 -2.79
N THR A 27 -6.57 -4.30 -2.92
CA THR A 27 -7.42 -3.95 -1.76
C THR A 27 -8.05 -5.19 -1.10
N THR A 28 -7.98 -6.35 -1.74
CA THR A 28 -8.43 -7.63 -1.22
C THR A 28 -7.32 -8.67 -1.29
N VAL A 29 -7.23 -9.52 -0.28
CA VAL A 29 -6.37 -10.71 -0.29
C VAL A 29 -7.00 -11.76 -1.22
N PRO A 30 -6.34 -12.17 -2.31
CA PRO A 30 -6.81 -13.28 -3.13
C PRO A 30 -6.82 -14.59 -2.32
N GLU A 31 -7.84 -15.42 -2.51
CA GLU A 31 -7.96 -16.73 -1.85
C GLU A 31 -6.78 -17.65 -2.22
N ASP A 32 -6.33 -17.62 -3.48
CA ASP A 32 -5.16 -18.35 -3.93
C ASP A 32 -3.87 -17.52 -3.79
N SER A 33 -2.91 -18.05 -3.02
CA SER A 33 -1.58 -17.46 -2.87
C SER A 33 -0.66 -17.69 -4.09
N GLY A 34 -1.05 -18.55 -5.03
CA GLY A 34 -0.25 -18.96 -6.19
C GLY A 34 0.32 -17.81 -7.01
N SER A 35 -0.38 -16.69 -7.08
CA SER A 35 0.02 -15.49 -7.85
C SER A 35 0.93 -14.51 -7.09
N TRP A 36 1.05 -14.63 -5.78
CA TRP A 36 1.74 -13.63 -4.94
C TRP A 36 2.61 -14.21 -3.83
N TRP A 37 2.68 -15.54 -3.65
CA TRP A 37 3.51 -16.15 -2.60
C TRP A 37 4.99 -15.76 -2.70
N SER A 38 5.53 -15.60 -3.92
CA SER A 38 6.94 -15.31 -4.15
C SER A 38 7.31 -13.85 -3.89
N THR A 39 6.37 -12.92 -4.11
CA THR A 39 6.59 -11.47 -3.99
C THR A 39 5.93 -10.86 -2.75
N GLY A 40 4.99 -11.60 -2.16
CA GLY A 40 4.06 -11.15 -1.13
C GLY A 40 2.97 -10.24 -1.67
N LEU A 41 2.14 -9.74 -0.77
CA LEU A 41 0.99 -8.88 -1.09
C LEU A 41 0.94 -7.70 -0.12
N LEU A 42 0.80 -6.50 -0.67
CA LEU A 42 0.43 -5.31 0.08
C LEU A 42 -1.05 -5.03 -0.12
N GLN A 43 -1.77 -4.93 0.98
CA GLN A 43 -3.18 -4.57 0.99
C GLN A 43 -3.37 -3.25 1.73
N PRO A 44 -3.54 -2.13 0.99
CA PRO A 44 -3.90 -0.86 1.60
C PRO A 44 -5.36 -0.88 2.05
N ALA A 45 -5.59 -0.38 3.26
CA ALA A 45 -6.90 -0.08 3.80
C ALA A 45 -6.93 1.39 4.26
N VAL A 46 -7.66 2.24 3.54
CA VAL A 46 -7.83 3.65 3.94
C VAL A 46 -8.79 3.71 5.12
N ILE A 47 -8.28 4.11 6.29
CA ILE A 47 -9.07 4.22 7.52
C ILE A 47 -9.59 5.64 7.78
N LYS A 48 -8.94 6.65 7.20
CA LYS A 48 -9.33 8.05 7.33
C LYS A 48 -8.91 8.85 6.11
N GLY A 49 -9.77 9.77 5.65
CA GLY A 49 -9.48 10.73 4.60
C GLY A 49 -9.89 12.14 5.01
N GLU A 50 -9.09 13.13 4.63
CA GLU A 50 -9.35 14.54 4.87
C GLU A 50 -9.08 15.35 3.61
N THR A 51 -9.90 16.38 3.39
CA THR A 51 -9.73 17.35 2.30
C THR A 51 -9.58 18.73 2.93
N ASN A 52 -8.54 19.46 2.53
CA ASN A 52 -8.34 20.83 2.97
C ASN A 52 -9.48 21.73 2.45
N ARG A 53 -10.02 22.59 3.32
CA ARG A 53 -11.17 23.45 2.99
C ARG A 53 -10.84 24.61 2.04
N TYR A 54 -9.56 24.98 1.90
CA TYR A 54 -9.12 26.15 1.15
C TYR A 54 -8.30 25.79 -0.10
N TYR A 55 -7.65 24.64 -0.09
CA TYR A 55 -6.78 24.17 -1.17
C TYR A 55 -7.21 22.77 -1.60
N GLN A 56 -6.89 22.39 -2.84
CA GLN A 56 -7.11 21.02 -3.35
C GLN A 56 -6.11 20.00 -2.76
N LEU A 57 -5.63 20.23 -1.53
CA LEU A 57 -4.78 19.34 -0.77
C LEU A 57 -5.65 18.28 -0.09
N ARG A 58 -5.31 17.01 -0.29
CA ARG A 58 -5.99 15.87 0.33
C ARG A 58 -4.98 15.08 1.15
N SER A 59 -5.46 14.45 2.21
CA SER A 59 -4.65 13.51 2.98
C SER A 59 -5.44 12.28 3.39
N CYS A 60 -4.75 11.18 3.64
CA CYS A 60 -5.36 9.97 4.17
C CYS A 60 -4.41 9.19 5.06
N ILE A 61 -4.98 8.48 6.03
CA ILE A 61 -4.29 7.49 6.85
C ILE A 61 -4.64 6.11 6.29
N VAL A 62 -3.61 5.33 6.02
CA VAL A 62 -3.68 4.03 5.37
C VAL A 62 -3.02 3.00 6.27
N VAL A 63 -3.77 1.99 6.68
CA VAL A 63 -3.19 0.78 7.25
C VAL A 63 -2.74 -0.08 6.08
N VAL A 64 -1.46 -0.46 6.08
CA VAL A 64 -0.87 -1.32 5.07
C VAL A 64 -0.71 -2.71 5.66
N HIS A 65 -1.55 -3.63 5.22
CA HIS A 65 -1.43 -5.04 5.55
C HIS A 65 -0.39 -5.68 4.62
N CYS A 66 0.69 -6.18 5.21
CA CYS A 66 1.81 -6.81 4.53
C CYS A 66 1.70 -8.32 4.71
N TRP A 67 1.25 -8.99 3.66
CA TRP A 67 1.01 -10.43 3.65
C TRP A 67 2.16 -11.15 2.96
N ALA A 68 2.55 -12.28 3.52
CA ALA A 68 3.39 -13.26 2.85
C ALA A 68 2.79 -14.65 3.02
N ALA A 69 2.87 -15.46 1.97
CA ALA A 69 2.36 -16.82 1.95
C ALA A 69 3.43 -17.77 1.43
N ARG A 70 3.33 -19.04 1.82
CA ARG A 70 4.12 -20.11 1.21
C ARG A 70 3.42 -20.65 -0.03
N GLN A 71 4.22 -21.14 -0.98
CA GLN A 71 3.71 -21.99 -2.06
C GLN A 71 3.21 -23.34 -1.52
N ASP A 72 3.95 -23.90 -0.55
CA ASP A 72 3.59 -25.15 0.12
C ASP A 72 2.74 -24.87 1.36
N VAL A 73 1.42 -25.07 1.21
CA VAL A 73 0.41 -24.88 2.26
C VAL A 73 0.55 -25.91 3.39
N THR A 74 1.29 -27.01 3.20
CA THR A 74 1.47 -28.05 4.23
C THR A 74 2.55 -27.71 5.26
N SER A 75 3.38 -26.70 4.97
CA SER A 75 4.45 -26.26 5.87
C SER A 75 3.91 -25.46 7.06
N GLN A 76 4.28 -25.88 8.28
CA GLN A 76 3.85 -25.27 9.55
C GLN A 76 4.61 -23.98 9.92
N ARG A 77 5.44 -23.42 9.01
CA ARG A 77 6.27 -22.23 9.30
C ARG A 77 5.88 -21.06 8.40
N PRO A 78 5.05 -20.12 8.91
CA PRO A 78 4.68 -18.92 8.17
C PRO A 78 5.92 -18.11 7.75
N PRO A 79 5.91 -17.44 6.58
CA PRO A 79 7.04 -16.68 6.06
C PRO A 79 7.15 -15.29 6.71
N TRP A 80 7.30 -15.26 8.04
CA TRP A 80 7.37 -14.01 8.83
C TRP A 80 8.46 -13.04 8.38
N GLY A 81 9.62 -13.55 7.92
CA GLY A 81 10.71 -12.71 7.43
C GLY A 81 10.31 -11.89 6.19
N GLN A 82 9.59 -12.50 5.25
CA GLN A 82 9.13 -11.84 4.03
C GLN A 82 8.04 -10.81 4.34
N ALA A 83 7.08 -11.13 5.20
CA ALA A 83 6.06 -10.17 5.63
C ALA A 83 6.68 -8.96 6.36
N ASN A 84 7.69 -9.21 7.20
CA ASN A 84 8.45 -8.15 7.87
C ASN A 84 9.20 -7.27 6.87
N GLU A 85 9.95 -7.87 5.93
CA GLU A 85 10.69 -7.14 4.90
C GLU A 85 9.77 -6.23 4.07
N LEU A 86 8.57 -6.70 3.72
CA LEU A 86 7.58 -5.85 3.06
C LEU A 86 7.18 -4.64 3.90
N ALA A 87 6.91 -4.84 5.18
CA ALA A 87 6.52 -3.76 6.08
C ALA A 87 7.66 -2.75 6.30
N GLU A 88 8.89 -3.24 6.44
CA GLU A 88 10.10 -2.39 6.54
C GLU A 88 10.35 -1.60 5.25
N ASN A 89 10.09 -2.18 4.08
CA ASN A 89 10.19 -1.47 2.81
C ASN A 89 9.16 -0.33 2.71
N VAL A 90 7.95 -0.53 3.21
CA VAL A 90 6.93 0.52 3.30
C VAL A 90 7.35 1.62 4.27
N ALA A 91 7.89 1.26 5.44
CA ALA A 91 8.43 2.21 6.40
C ALA A 91 9.58 3.04 5.81
N ALA A 92 10.56 2.38 5.19
CA ALA A 92 11.68 3.03 4.51
C ALA A 92 11.23 3.98 3.40
N ALA A 93 10.16 3.65 2.69
CA ALA A 93 9.62 4.50 1.63
C ALA A 93 9.07 5.84 2.14
N CYS A 94 8.61 5.90 3.39
CA CYS A 94 8.18 7.15 4.02
C CYS A 94 9.34 8.15 4.20
N TYR A 95 10.58 7.65 4.22
CA TYR A 95 11.78 8.47 4.36
C TYR A 95 12.53 8.69 3.04
N ASN A 96 12.00 8.20 1.92
CA ASN A 96 12.63 8.32 0.60
C ASN A 96 11.92 9.36 -0.28
N PRO A 97 12.50 10.58 -0.45
CA PRO A 97 11.89 11.64 -1.25
C PRO A 97 11.62 11.24 -2.70
N SER A 98 12.42 10.35 -3.29
CA SER A 98 12.18 9.88 -4.66
C SER A 98 10.86 9.12 -4.80
N LEU A 99 10.36 8.51 -3.71
CA LEU A 99 9.13 7.73 -3.71
C LEU A 99 7.89 8.60 -3.47
N PHE A 100 7.98 9.67 -2.68
CA PHE A 100 6.84 10.55 -2.39
C PHE A 100 6.88 11.94 -3.02
N GLN A 101 7.96 12.39 -3.67
CA GLN A 101 8.03 13.71 -4.35
C GLN A 101 8.04 13.63 -5.87
N ALA A 102 7.92 12.43 -6.47
CA ALA A 102 7.90 12.30 -7.92
C ALA A 102 6.82 13.17 -8.54
N ASP A 103 7.13 13.73 -9.70
CA ASP A 103 6.30 14.75 -10.32
C ASP A 103 4.89 14.24 -10.55
N SER A 104 4.69 13.06 -11.14
CA SER A 104 3.35 12.47 -11.32
C SER A 104 3.29 11.01 -10.92
N LEU A 105 2.12 10.62 -10.41
CA LEU A 105 1.73 9.26 -10.09
C LEU A 105 0.48 8.92 -10.92
N SER A 106 0.60 7.88 -11.75
CA SER A 106 -0.53 7.35 -12.53
C SER A 106 -1.37 6.43 -11.66
N LEU A 107 -2.69 6.61 -11.70
CA LEU A 107 -3.63 5.78 -10.94
C LEU A 107 -3.96 4.45 -11.63
N GLY A 108 -3.46 4.21 -12.85
CA GLY A 108 -3.68 2.96 -13.59
C GLY A 108 -5.11 2.74 -14.07
N VAL A 109 -5.99 3.74 -13.93
CA VAL A 109 -7.36 3.72 -14.44
C VAL A 109 -7.48 4.67 -15.64
N PRO A 110 -7.97 4.21 -16.80
CA PRO A 110 -8.15 5.08 -17.96
C PRO A 110 -9.02 6.30 -17.65
N GLY A 111 -8.55 7.48 -18.05
CA GLY A 111 -9.25 8.75 -17.84
C GLY A 111 -9.19 9.31 -16.42
N ALA A 112 -8.52 8.63 -15.48
CA ALA A 112 -8.25 9.20 -14.16
C ALA A 112 -7.17 10.29 -14.25
N PRO A 113 -7.30 11.40 -13.51
CA PRO A 113 -6.29 12.44 -13.48
C PRO A 113 -5.00 11.91 -12.83
N SER A 114 -3.86 12.45 -13.26
CA SER A 114 -2.60 12.19 -12.57
C SER A 114 -2.62 12.88 -11.20
N VAL A 115 -1.98 12.27 -10.21
CA VAL A 115 -1.83 12.85 -8.88
C VAL A 115 -0.37 13.09 -8.56
N ARG A 116 -0.10 13.90 -7.56
CA ARG A 116 1.21 14.03 -6.95
C ARG A 116 1.08 13.76 -5.46
N VAL A 117 1.81 12.76 -4.97
CA VAL A 117 2.07 12.65 -3.53
C VAL A 117 3.06 13.75 -3.18
N LEU A 118 2.84 14.43 -2.06
CA LEU A 118 3.70 15.51 -1.55
C LEU A 118 4.56 15.01 -0.39
N GLN A 119 3.98 14.13 0.42
CA GLN A 119 4.61 13.56 1.59
C GLN A 119 3.98 12.20 1.90
N ALA A 120 4.81 11.28 2.38
CA ALA A 120 4.42 10.08 3.08
C ALA A 120 5.06 10.13 4.47
N ALA A 121 4.30 9.81 5.52
CA ALA A 121 4.81 9.74 6.88
C ALA A 121 4.44 8.40 7.50
N LEU A 122 5.38 7.80 8.22
CA LEU A 122 5.11 6.65 9.06
C LEU A 122 4.38 7.11 10.33
N ILE A 123 3.26 6.46 10.64
CA ILE A 123 2.44 6.74 11.83
C ILE A 123 2.64 5.62 12.87
N GLU A 124 2.72 4.38 12.42
CA GLU A 124 2.94 3.21 13.26
C GLU A 124 4.02 2.31 12.63
N ASP A 125 4.98 1.92 13.46
CA ASP A 125 6.04 1.00 13.04
C ASP A 125 5.47 -0.38 12.63
N PRO A 126 6.18 -1.12 11.76
CA PRO A 126 5.86 -2.50 11.45
C PRO A 126 5.63 -3.36 12.69
N MET A 127 4.44 -3.92 12.80
CA MET A 127 4.06 -4.83 13.89
C MET A 127 3.48 -6.13 13.34
N ARG A 128 3.73 -7.22 14.06
CA ARG A 128 3.08 -8.50 13.76
C ARG A 128 1.59 -8.38 14.07
N ALA A 129 0.77 -8.74 13.09
CA ALA A 129 -0.64 -8.95 13.30
C ALA A 129 -0.88 -10.45 13.57
N PRO A 130 -1.71 -10.79 14.58
CA PRO A 130 -2.16 -12.16 14.78
C PRO A 130 -2.88 -12.64 13.52
N ASN A 131 -2.59 -13.87 13.11
CA ASN A 131 -3.26 -14.53 11.99
C ASN A 131 -3.63 -15.96 12.40
N ASP A 132 -4.84 -16.37 12.04
CA ASP A 132 -5.35 -17.71 12.34
C ASP A 132 -4.83 -18.77 11.35
N ASP A 133 -4.27 -18.32 10.23
CA ASP A 133 -3.78 -19.21 9.18
C ASP A 133 -2.28 -19.52 9.29
N ALA A 134 -1.95 -20.79 9.53
CA ALA A 134 -0.60 -21.27 9.76
C ALA A 134 0.33 -21.19 8.52
N HIS A 135 -0.21 -20.99 7.31
CA HIS A 135 0.61 -20.88 6.08
C HIS A 135 0.91 -19.43 5.67
N MET A 136 0.30 -18.45 6.35
CA MET A 136 0.42 -17.03 6.03
C MET A 136 1.00 -16.23 7.20
N ALA A 137 1.85 -15.26 6.87
CA ALA A 137 2.36 -14.28 7.81
C ALA A 137 1.75 -12.90 7.52
N HIS A 138 1.45 -12.16 8.58
CA HIS A 138 0.78 -10.87 8.49
C HIS A 138 1.49 -9.82 9.35
N TYR A 139 1.92 -8.74 8.70
CA TYR A 139 2.39 -7.54 9.36
C TYR A 139 1.48 -6.36 9.04
N THR A 140 1.42 -5.40 9.93
CA THR A 140 0.75 -4.12 9.70
C THR A 140 1.69 -2.97 9.98
N THR A 141 1.55 -1.91 9.20
CA THR A 141 2.13 -0.59 9.48
C THR A 141 1.13 0.46 9.02
N THR A 142 1.17 1.66 9.60
CA THR A 142 0.24 2.72 9.26
C THR A 142 1.01 3.91 8.70
N VAL A 143 0.55 4.44 7.57
CA VAL A 143 1.16 5.59 6.91
C VAL A 143 0.12 6.69 6.67
N GLN A 144 0.59 7.93 6.66
CA GLN A 144 -0.20 9.08 6.22
C GLN A 144 0.35 9.61 4.90
N LEU A 145 -0.54 9.80 3.93
CA LEU A 145 -0.21 10.35 2.63
C LEU A 145 -0.86 11.72 2.47
N TRP A 146 -0.11 12.70 1.98
CA TRP A 146 -0.63 13.98 1.50
C TRP A 146 -0.43 14.07 0.00
N TRP A 147 -1.47 14.48 -0.72
CA TRP A 147 -1.46 14.47 -2.18
C TRP A 147 -2.39 15.51 -2.78
N VAL A 148 -2.16 15.80 -4.06
CA VAL A 148 -2.96 16.73 -4.89
C VAL A 148 -3.28 16.09 -6.23
N GLU A 149 -4.44 16.43 -6.78
CA GLU A 149 -4.76 16.15 -8.19
C GLU A 149 -3.97 17.15 -9.07
N LYS A 150 -3.39 16.67 -10.17
CA LYS A 150 -2.82 17.56 -11.17
C LYS A 150 -3.91 18.02 -12.13
N SER A 151 -3.99 19.33 -12.31
CA SER A 151 -4.75 20.00 -13.37
C SER A 151 -4.15 19.76 -14.74
#